data_AF-A0A7X3RWJ8-F1
#
_entry.id   AF-A0A7X3RWJ8-F1
#
_cell.length_a   1.000
_cell.length_b   1.000
_cell.length_c   1.000
_cell.angle_alpha   90.00
_cell.angle_beta   90.00
_cell.angle_gamma   90.00
#
_symmetry.space_group_name_H-M   'P 1'
#
loop_
_entity.id
_entity.type
_entity.pdbx_description
1 polymer ?
#
loop_
_entity_poly.entity_id
_entity_poly.type
_entity_poly.pdbx_seq_one_letter_code
_entity_poly.pdbx_strand_id
1 'polypeptide(L)'
;MSEHLYFDVEYAKGGRAVEGTAVRYGDKAARRTGGGVYYDTIRPGSLKIDDATLNIQHDRKRLLGRTNGGGLSFQDGPDRLRVRAEFAEPLTRDAADALQMLEKRILRAWSLELSIRDYKIDDAERTRVITGADVTGIALVDRPGFTGSAAVLREFSDYQDGAFEGSYKYNQDETISDEPGRAVVRKRKFRPGAFRQSIQDPGHEVGLLTSRNPNDAVASKRSGTLFLEDDDETLNVTASSVADTAAWRDLLAKRDAGLALALQPVIKADSGEYEDIPENPGDGTALVRTYSAVKLLGFMVTPRPTKGSESEVNLWAQSPLGLTVH
;
A
#
# COMPACT_ATOMS: atom_id res chain seq x y z
N MET A 1 -8.93 -3.19 -23.06
CA MET A 1 -8.69 -2.57 -21.75
C MET A 1 -7.45 -3.27 -21.21
N SER A 2 -6.33 -2.56 -21.10
CA SER A 2 -5.09 -3.14 -20.56
C SER A 2 -5.19 -3.22 -19.03
N GLU A 3 -4.79 -4.35 -18.48
CA GLU A 3 -4.87 -4.64 -17.05
C GLU A 3 -3.44 -4.83 -16.52
N HIS A 4 -3.14 -4.21 -15.37
CA HIS A 4 -1.77 -3.83 -15.00
C HIS A 4 -1.39 -4.23 -13.57
N LEU A 5 -0.61 -5.30 -13.43
CA LEU A 5 -0.15 -5.82 -12.14
C LEU A 5 1.23 -5.29 -11.74
N TYR A 6 1.45 -5.04 -10.44
CA TYR A 6 2.69 -4.51 -9.85
C TYR A 6 3.69 -5.59 -9.48
N PHE A 7 4.97 -5.39 -9.79
CA PHE A 7 6.02 -6.23 -9.22
C PHE A 7 7.40 -5.54 -9.13
N ASP A 8 8.22 -6.11 -8.26
CA ASP A 8 9.52 -5.63 -7.76
C ASP A 8 10.58 -5.32 -8.82
N VAL A 9 11.22 -4.15 -8.70
CA VAL A 9 12.34 -3.70 -9.50
C VAL A 9 13.64 -3.75 -8.69
N GLU A 10 14.54 -4.62 -9.12
CA GLU A 10 15.92 -4.67 -8.66
C GLU A 10 16.81 -3.85 -9.61
N TYR A 11 17.44 -2.79 -9.09
CA TYR A 11 18.38 -1.97 -9.85
C TYR A 11 19.64 -1.66 -9.05
N ALA A 12 20.80 -2.10 -9.55
CA ALA A 12 22.09 -1.73 -9.01
C ALA A 12 22.48 -0.33 -9.51
N LYS A 13 22.77 0.59 -8.59
CA LYS A 13 23.21 1.96 -8.91
C LYS A 13 24.40 1.94 -9.88
N GLY A 14 24.35 2.75 -10.95
CA GLY A 14 25.35 2.76 -12.01
C GLY A 14 25.31 1.55 -12.96
N GLY A 15 24.37 0.63 -12.76
CA GLY A 15 24.11 -0.47 -13.67
C GLY A 15 23.32 -0.05 -14.90
N ARG A 16 23.26 -0.93 -15.91
CA ARG A 16 22.42 -0.75 -17.11
C ARG A 16 21.40 -1.88 -17.28
N ALA A 17 21.31 -2.75 -16.29
CA ALA A 17 20.32 -3.79 -16.21
C ALA A 17 19.35 -3.47 -15.08
N VAL A 18 18.07 -3.66 -15.36
CA VAL A 18 16.97 -3.53 -14.40
C VAL A 18 16.27 -4.86 -14.40
N GLU A 19 16.16 -5.47 -13.23
CA GLU A 19 15.67 -6.84 -13.07
C GLU A 19 14.51 -6.87 -12.10
N GLY A 20 13.95 -8.05 -11.90
CA GLY A 20 13.06 -8.31 -10.78
C GLY A 20 11.93 -9.24 -11.17
N THR A 21 10.85 -9.15 -10.39
CA THR A 21 9.66 -9.96 -10.64
C THR A 21 8.71 -9.13 -11.48
N ALA A 22 8.06 -9.73 -12.47
CA ALA A 22 7.02 -9.12 -13.30
C ALA A 22 5.64 -9.76 -13.11
N VAL A 23 5.56 -10.95 -12.50
CA VAL A 23 4.35 -11.54 -11.90
C VAL A 23 4.75 -12.50 -10.79
N ARG A 24 4.02 -12.53 -9.67
CA ARG A 24 3.98 -13.68 -8.75
C ARG A 24 2.66 -14.41 -8.96
N TYR A 25 2.72 -15.68 -9.34
CA TYR A 25 1.53 -16.45 -9.67
C TYR A 25 0.74 -16.79 -8.42
N GLY A 26 -0.59 -16.77 -8.53
CA GLY A 26 -1.50 -16.96 -7.40
C GLY A 26 -1.73 -15.71 -6.55
N ASP A 27 -0.96 -14.63 -6.73
CA ASP A 27 -1.22 -13.38 -6.04
C ASP A 27 -2.54 -12.76 -6.50
N LYS A 28 -3.26 -12.16 -5.55
CA LYS A 28 -4.48 -11.39 -5.81
C LYS A 28 -4.12 -9.93 -6.05
N ALA A 29 -4.61 -9.36 -7.14
CA ALA A 29 -4.52 -7.95 -7.46
C ALA A 29 -5.90 -7.30 -7.46
N ALA A 30 -6.08 -6.31 -6.59
CA ALA A 30 -7.35 -5.64 -6.42
C ALA A 30 -7.71 -4.79 -7.65
N ARG A 31 -8.80 -5.16 -8.32
CA ARG A 31 -9.46 -4.43 -9.38
C ARG A 31 -10.76 -3.82 -8.85
N ARG A 32 -10.96 -2.53 -9.08
CA ARG A 32 -12.23 -1.87 -8.75
C ARG A 32 -13.18 -1.91 -9.93
N THR A 33 -14.40 -2.36 -9.67
CA THR A 33 -15.52 -2.31 -10.62
C THR A 33 -16.70 -1.59 -9.97
N GLY A 34 -17.72 -1.23 -10.75
CA GLY A 34 -18.92 -0.55 -10.23
C GLY A 34 -19.68 -1.34 -9.14
N GLY A 35 -19.36 -2.63 -8.93
CA GLY A 35 -19.94 -3.51 -7.90
C GLY A 35 -19.01 -3.80 -6.71
N GLY A 36 -17.93 -3.04 -6.52
CA GLY A 36 -16.98 -3.19 -5.42
C GLY A 36 -15.60 -3.70 -5.86
N VAL A 37 -14.85 -4.29 -4.93
CA VAL A 37 -13.52 -4.85 -5.20
C VAL A 37 -13.66 -6.26 -5.78
N TYR A 38 -12.98 -6.52 -6.88
CA TYR A 38 -12.73 -7.85 -7.45
C TYR A 38 -11.23 -8.08 -7.46
N TYR A 39 -10.80 -9.33 -7.51
CA TYR A 39 -9.39 -9.65 -7.58
C TYR A 39 -9.05 -10.31 -8.90
N ASP A 40 -7.90 -9.99 -9.47
CA ASP A 40 -7.30 -10.75 -10.55
C ASP A 40 -6.15 -11.59 -10.00
N THR A 41 -6.06 -12.84 -10.45
CA THR A 41 -4.89 -13.68 -10.18
C THR A 41 -4.46 -14.40 -11.44
N ILE A 42 -3.16 -14.63 -11.61
CA ILE A 42 -2.59 -15.29 -12.78
C ILE A 42 -2.13 -16.69 -12.41
N ARG A 43 -2.58 -17.68 -13.18
CA ARG A 43 -2.18 -19.07 -13.01
C ARG A 43 -0.78 -19.31 -13.62
N PRO A 44 0.08 -20.13 -13.00
CA PRO A 44 1.34 -20.55 -13.65
C PRO A 44 1.09 -21.15 -15.04
N GLY A 45 1.92 -20.78 -16.00
CA GLY A 45 1.81 -21.24 -17.39
C GLY A 45 0.66 -20.63 -18.20
N SER A 46 -0.07 -19.64 -17.68
CA SER A 46 -1.14 -18.96 -18.43
C SER A 46 -0.67 -17.85 -19.36
N LEU A 47 0.61 -17.45 -19.27
CA LEU A 47 1.13 -16.30 -20.00
C LEU A 47 1.84 -16.75 -21.28
N LYS A 48 1.48 -16.10 -22.39
CA LYS A 48 2.21 -16.21 -23.66
C LYS A 48 2.96 -14.92 -23.91
N ILE A 49 4.24 -15.03 -24.23
CA ILE A 49 5.12 -13.88 -24.49
C ILE A 49 5.68 -14.02 -25.90
N ASP A 50 5.13 -13.24 -26.84
CA ASP A 50 5.63 -13.16 -28.20
C ASP A 50 6.56 -11.93 -28.33
N ASP A 51 5.97 -10.76 -28.62
CA ASP A 51 6.70 -9.51 -28.82
C ASP A 51 6.20 -8.44 -27.86
N ALA A 52 6.72 -8.49 -26.64
CA ALA A 52 6.36 -7.55 -25.59
C ALA A 52 7.26 -6.31 -25.65
N THR A 53 6.66 -5.14 -25.44
CA THR A 53 7.37 -3.86 -25.38
C THR A 53 7.73 -3.47 -23.95
N LEU A 54 8.86 -2.79 -23.77
CA LEU A 54 9.22 -2.09 -22.54
C LEU A 54 9.06 -0.59 -22.74
N ASN A 55 8.34 0.08 -21.84
CA ASN A 55 8.10 1.52 -21.91
C ASN A 55 8.14 2.19 -20.53
N ILE A 56 8.15 3.52 -20.52
CA ILE A 56 8.03 4.32 -19.30
C ILE A 56 6.56 4.69 -19.12
N GLN A 57 5.97 4.40 -17.95
CA GLN A 57 4.62 4.85 -17.59
C GLN A 57 3.52 4.44 -18.59
N HIS A 58 3.64 3.26 -19.21
CA HIS A 58 2.77 2.79 -20.29
C HIS A 58 2.71 3.72 -21.51
N ASP A 59 3.62 4.69 -21.63
CA ASP A 59 3.70 5.57 -22.79
C ASP A 59 4.44 4.85 -23.92
N ARG A 60 3.68 4.37 -24.91
CA ARG A 60 4.22 3.70 -26.10
C ARG A 60 5.09 4.60 -26.97
N LYS A 61 5.13 5.92 -26.73
CA LYS A 61 6.06 6.84 -27.38
C LYS A 61 7.44 6.87 -26.70
N ARG A 62 7.54 6.37 -25.46
CA ARG A 62 8.76 6.30 -24.64
C ARG A 62 9.22 4.85 -24.51
N LEU A 63 9.57 4.26 -25.65
CA LEU A 63 9.99 2.87 -25.74
C LEU A 63 11.45 2.72 -25.29
N LEU A 64 11.71 1.72 -24.44
CA LEU A 64 13.02 1.41 -23.90
C LEU A 64 13.62 0.11 -24.43
N GLY A 65 12.78 -0.81 -24.88
CA GLY A 65 13.21 -2.13 -25.38
C GLY A 65 12.03 -2.98 -25.81
N ARG A 66 12.31 -4.18 -26.32
CA ARG A 66 11.28 -5.19 -26.64
C ARG A 66 11.92 -6.58 -26.75
N THR A 67 11.15 -7.64 -26.56
CA THR A 67 11.70 -9.01 -26.57
C THR A 67 12.40 -9.37 -27.89
N ASN A 68 11.77 -9.10 -29.04
CA ASN A 68 12.32 -9.46 -30.35
C ASN A 68 13.35 -8.47 -30.92
N GLY A 69 13.51 -7.30 -30.29
CA GLY A 69 14.41 -6.23 -30.71
C GLY A 69 15.61 -6.06 -29.78
N GLY A 70 15.67 -6.85 -28.70
CA GLY A 70 16.69 -6.75 -27.67
C GLY A 70 16.31 -5.81 -26.52
N GLY A 71 17.01 -6.00 -25.40
CA GLY A 71 16.89 -5.15 -24.20
C GLY A 71 15.70 -5.46 -23.29
N LEU A 72 14.90 -6.49 -23.59
CA LEU A 72 13.88 -7.03 -22.68
C LEU A 72 13.86 -8.55 -22.77
N SER A 73 13.84 -9.22 -21.63
CA SER A 73 13.72 -10.66 -21.52
C SER A 73 12.85 -11.05 -20.34
N PHE A 74 12.21 -12.22 -20.45
CA PHE A 74 11.39 -12.80 -19.40
C PHE A 74 11.85 -14.22 -19.12
N GLN A 75 11.71 -14.62 -17.86
CA GLN A 75 11.89 -16.01 -17.43
C GLN A 75 10.62 -16.44 -16.70
N ASP A 76 9.85 -17.30 -17.35
CA ASP A 76 8.62 -17.86 -16.78
C ASP A 76 8.95 -19.09 -15.92
N GLY A 77 8.69 -18.99 -14.62
CA GLY A 77 8.94 -20.02 -13.62
C GLY A 77 7.65 -20.64 -13.07
N PRO A 78 7.75 -21.63 -12.16
CA PRO A 78 6.58 -22.28 -11.58
C PRO A 78 5.75 -21.37 -10.65
N ASP A 79 6.38 -20.36 -10.05
CA ASP A 79 5.78 -19.49 -9.02
C ASP A 79 5.76 -18.00 -9.43
N ARG A 80 6.55 -17.60 -10.43
CA ARG A 80 6.67 -16.20 -10.84
C ARG A 80 7.16 -16.05 -12.28
N LEU A 81 6.80 -14.94 -12.90
CA LEU A 81 7.43 -14.41 -14.10
C LEU A 81 8.52 -13.42 -13.68
N ARG A 82 9.78 -13.68 -14.02
CA ARG A 82 10.88 -12.71 -13.87
C ARG A 82 11.05 -11.89 -15.13
N VAL A 83 11.52 -10.66 -14.98
CA VAL A 83 11.84 -9.75 -16.08
C VAL A 83 13.25 -9.22 -15.92
N ARG A 84 13.91 -9.00 -17.05
CA ARG A 84 15.19 -8.31 -17.14
C ARG A 84 15.18 -7.38 -18.34
N ALA A 85 15.41 -6.10 -18.09
CA ALA A 85 15.70 -5.10 -19.10
C ALA A 85 17.20 -4.79 -19.11
N GLU A 86 17.80 -4.69 -20.29
CA GLU A 86 19.23 -4.37 -20.43
C GLU A 86 19.42 -3.28 -21.49
N PHE A 87 20.04 -2.17 -21.10
CA PHE A 87 20.22 -1.01 -21.96
C PHE A 87 21.62 -1.00 -22.58
N ALA A 88 21.68 -1.20 -23.90
CA ALA A 88 22.91 -1.18 -24.67
C ALA A 88 23.39 0.26 -24.96
N GLU A 89 24.69 0.40 -25.25
CA GLU A 89 25.25 1.68 -25.71
C GLU A 89 25.09 1.87 -27.22
N PRO A 90 24.94 3.12 -27.69
CA PRO A 90 24.72 4.32 -26.86
C PRO A 90 23.32 4.35 -26.24
N LEU A 91 23.21 4.77 -24.98
CA LEU A 91 21.90 4.93 -24.34
C LEU A 91 21.01 5.90 -25.12
N THR A 92 19.74 5.52 -25.31
CA THR A 92 18.72 6.47 -25.75
C THR A 92 18.46 7.49 -24.65
N ARG A 93 17.90 8.65 -25.01
CA ARG A 93 17.49 9.66 -24.01
C ARG A 93 16.53 9.06 -22.98
N ASP A 94 15.53 8.31 -23.43
CA ASP A 94 14.55 7.71 -22.52
C ASP A 94 15.19 6.66 -21.59
N ALA A 95 16.15 5.86 -22.07
CA ALA A 95 16.88 4.92 -21.23
C ALA A 95 17.74 5.65 -20.18
N ALA A 96 18.46 6.71 -20.59
CA ALA A 96 19.24 7.53 -19.66
C ALA A 96 18.37 8.23 -18.60
N ASP A 97 17.19 8.72 -19.00
CA ASP A 97 16.22 9.32 -18.07
C ASP A 97 15.63 8.26 -17.13
N ALA A 98 15.26 7.08 -17.64
CA ALA A 98 14.74 5.98 -16.83
C ALA A 98 15.74 5.52 -15.76
N LEU A 99 17.02 5.35 -16.12
CA LEU A 99 18.08 4.97 -15.18
C LEU A 99 18.26 6.05 -14.08
N GLN A 100 18.26 7.33 -14.44
CA GLN A 100 18.31 8.42 -13.44
C GLN A 100 17.07 8.45 -12.53
N MET A 101 15.89 8.16 -13.09
CA MET A 101 14.65 8.08 -12.31
C MET A 101 14.66 6.87 -11.37
N LEU A 102 15.23 5.73 -11.78
CA LEU A 102 15.43 4.55 -10.93
C LEU A 102 16.43 4.84 -9.81
N GLU A 103 17.56 5.51 -10.10
CA GLU A 103 18.52 5.95 -9.07
C GLU A 103 17.89 6.88 -8.02
N LYS A 104 16.94 7.71 -8.45
CA LYS A 104 16.17 8.61 -7.58
C LYS A 104 14.94 7.93 -6.97
N ARG A 105 14.70 6.65 -7.25
CA ARG A 105 13.51 5.87 -6.82
C ARG A 105 12.17 6.50 -7.25
N ILE A 106 12.17 7.28 -8.34
CA ILE A 106 10.96 7.84 -8.94
C ILE A 106 10.24 6.74 -9.73
N LEU A 107 10.95 6.05 -10.62
CA LEU A 107 10.49 4.76 -11.14
C LEU A 107 10.91 3.71 -10.14
N ARG A 108 10.00 2.83 -9.77
CA ARG A 108 10.23 1.89 -8.67
C ARG A 108 9.56 0.54 -8.84
N ALA A 109 8.89 0.33 -9.98
CA ALA A 109 8.17 -0.91 -10.20
C ALA A 109 7.96 -1.26 -11.66
N TRP A 110 7.67 -2.54 -11.87
CA TRP A 110 7.14 -3.08 -13.11
C TRP A 110 5.62 -3.03 -13.11
N SER A 111 5.06 -2.79 -14.30
CA SER A 111 3.63 -2.88 -14.56
C SER A 111 3.37 -3.64 -15.84
N LEU A 112 2.83 -4.86 -15.73
CA LEU A 112 2.61 -5.74 -16.88
C LEU A 112 1.43 -5.27 -17.75
N GLU A 113 1.50 -5.42 -19.07
CA GLU A 113 0.35 -5.21 -19.96
C GLU A 113 -0.11 -6.56 -20.53
N LEU A 114 -1.40 -6.87 -20.31
CA LEU A 114 -1.98 -8.13 -20.74
C LEU A 114 -3.16 -7.93 -21.70
N SER A 115 -3.25 -8.84 -22.67
CA SER A 115 -4.47 -9.14 -23.41
C SER A 115 -5.02 -10.49 -22.94
N ILE A 116 -6.06 -10.46 -22.11
CA ILE A 116 -6.67 -11.69 -21.58
C ILE A 116 -7.47 -12.39 -22.67
N ARG A 117 -7.21 -13.69 -22.82
CA ARG A 117 -7.95 -14.59 -23.72
C ARG A 117 -8.92 -15.48 -22.94
N ASP A 118 -8.45 -16.06 -21.84
CA ASP A 118 -9.19 -17.06 -21.06
C ASP A 118 -9.10 -16.78 -19.56
N TYR A 119 -10.22 -16.91 -18.86
CA TYR A 119 -10.29 -16.79 -17.42
C TYR A 119 -11.44 -17.60 -16.83
N LYS A 120 -11.38 -17.84 -15.51
CA LYS A 120 -12.48 -18.37 -14.71
C LYS A 120 -12.85 -17.34 -13.64
N ILE A 121 -14.13 -17.25 -13.31
CA ILE A 121 -14.60 -16.44 -12.18
C ILE A 121 -14.86 -17.38 -11.01
N ASP A 122 -14.33 -17.03 -9.85
CA ASP A 122 -14.71 -17.55 -8.56
C ASP A 122 -15.57 -16.48 -7.87
N ASP A 123 -16.88 -16.68 -7.89
CA ASP A 123 -17.85 -15.73 -7.31
C ASP A 123 -17.77 -15.69 -5.79
N ALA A 124 -17.40 -16.79 -5.14
CA ALA A 124 -17.26 -16.86 -3.69
C ALA A 124 -16.08 -16.00 -3.22
N GLU A 125 -14.96 -16.11 -3.93
CA GLU A 125 -13.74 -15.34 -3.66
C GLU A 125 -13.70 -13.99 -4.36
N ARG A 126 -14.74 -13.64 -5.13
CA ARG A 126 -14.81 -12.46 -6.01
C ARG A 126 -13.54 -12.29 -6.85
N THR A 127 -13.00 -13.41 -7.35
CA THR A 127 -11.69 -13.48 -7.98
C THR A 127 -11.82 -13.98 -9.42
N ARG A 128 -11.22 -13.27 -10.36
CA ARG A 128 -11.02 -13.74 -11.73
C ARG A 128 -9.63 -14.36 -11.84
N VAL A 129 -9.61 -15.67 -12.09
CA VAL A 129 -8.41 -16.46 -12.30
C VAL A 129 -8.10 -16.47 -13.80
N ILE A 130 -7.05 -15.76 -14.20
CA ILE A 130 -6.55 -15.70 -15.57
C ILE A 130 -5.88 -17.04 -15.89
N THR A 131 -6.40 -17.73 -16.91
CA THR A 131 -5.91 -19.03 -17.37
C THR A 131 -5.29 -18.97 -18.76
N GLY A 132 -5.42 -17.86 -19.47
CA GLY A 132 -4.74 -17.59 -20.73
C GLY A 132 -4.67 -16.09 -21.03
N ALA A 133 -3.48 -15.55 -21.21
CA ALA A 133 -3.28 -14.16 -21.60
C ALA A 133 -1.99 -13.99 -22.44
N ASP A 134 -2.01 -13.01 -23.32
CA ASP A 134 -0.82 -12.59 -24.08
C ASP A 134 -0.20 -11.36 -23.41
N VAL A 135 1.10 -11.43 -23.13
CA VAL A 135 1.88 -10.30 -22.61
C VAL A 135 2.21 -9.37 -23.77
N THR A 136 1.56 -8.20 -23.81
CA THR A 136 1.75 -7.23 -24.89
C THR A 136 2.82 -6.19 -24.56
N GLY A 137 3.17 -6.06 -23.28
CA GLY A 137 4.18 -5.13 -22.82
C GLY A 137 4.39 -5.16 -21.33
N ILE A 138 5.30 -4.32 -20.88
CA ILE A 138 5.61 -4.05 -19.48
C ILE A 138 6.13 -2.62 -19.39
N ALA A 139 5.83 -1.93 -18.30
CA ALA A 139 6.30 -0.57 -18.07
C ALA A 139 7.12 -0.45 -16.79
N LEU A 140 8.13 0.42 -16.81
CA LEU A 140 8.68 1.01 -15.60
C LEU A 140 7.76 2.15 -15.14
N VAL A 141 7.28 2.08 -13.91
CA VAL A 141 6.27 3.00 -13.38
C VAL A 141 6.68 3.58 -12.01
N ASP A 142 6.16 4.77 -11.69
CA ASP A 142 6.21 5.36 -10.34
C ASP A 142 5.15 4.76 -9.42
N ARG A 143 4.05 4.26 -9.99
CA ARG A 143 2.97 3.58 -9.29
C ARG A 143 2.45 2.41 -10.12
N PRO A 144 2.17 1.26 -9.49
CA PRO A 144 1.45 0.21 -10.19
C PRO A 144 0.06 0.57 -10.63
N GLY A 145 -0.44 -0.19 -11.60
CA GLY A 145 -1.85 -0.21 -11.94
C GLY A 145 -2.78 -0.70 -10.82
N PHE A 146 -2.32 -1.57 -9.91
CA PHE A 146 -3.11 -2.06 -8.77
C PHE A 146 -2.40 -1.82 -7.44
N THR A 147 -2.80 -0.76 -6.74
CA THR A 147 -2.41 -0.48 -5.35
C THR A 147 -3.14 -1.46 -4.41
N GLY A 148 -2.41 -2.19 -3.56
CA GLY A 148 -2.98 -3.19 -2.64
C GLY A 148 -3.01 -4.64 -3.14
N SER A 149 -2.19 -5.01 -4.13
CA SER A 149 -1.96 -6.44 -4.42
C SER A 149 -1.05 -7.07 -3.37
N ALA A 150 -1.15 -8.39 -3.15
CA ALA A 150 -0.28 -9.08 -2.20
C ALA A 150 1.22 -8.94 -2.53
N ALA A 151 1.56 -8.80 -3.82
CA ALA A 151 2.92 -8.54 -4.28
C ALA A 151 3.42 -7.16 -3.83
N VAL A 152 2.59 -6.12 -4.00
CA VAL A 152 2.85 -4.75 -3.54
C VAL A 152 3.10 -4.73 -2.04
N LEU A 153 2.22 -5.37 -1.27
CA LEU A 153 2.28 -5.38 0.19
C LEU A 153 3.55 -6.07 0.73
N ARG A 154 3.98 -7.18 0.12
CA ARG A 154 5.20 -7.90 0.53
C ARG A 154 6.49 -7.18 0.17
N GLU A 155 6.56 -6.54 -0.98
CA GLU A 155 7.75 -5.73 -1.29
C GLU A 155 7.88 -4.57 -0.29
N PHE A 156 6.76 -3.99 0.16
CA PHE A 156 6.81 -2.99 1.22
C PHE A 156 7.28 -3.52 2.57
N SER A 157 7.00 -4.79 2.92
CA SER A 157 7.58 -5.39 4.12
C SER A 157 9.09 -5.63 4.00
N ASP A 158 9.57 -5.92 2.79
CA ASP A 158 11.00 -6.14 2.51
C ASP A 158 11.78 -4.81 2.35
N TYR A 159 11.09 -3.70 2.01
CA TYR A 159 11.67 -2.36 1.91
C TYR A 159 11.77 -1.68 3.28
N GLN A 160 12.82 -1.99 4.06
CA GLN A 160 13.02 -1.41 5.40
C GLN A 160 13.45 0.08 5.42
N ASP A 161 13.67 0.71 4.26
CA ASP A 161 14.17 2.08 4.18
C ASP A 161 13.06 3.12 4.44
N GLY A 162 13.02 3.67 5.66
CA GLY A 162 12.04 4.70 6.03
C GLY A 162 10.59 4.20 5.96
N ALA A 163 10.37 2.93 6.26
CA ALA A 163 9.07 2.28 6.25
C ALA A 163 8.36 2.38 7.60
N PHE A 164 7.04 2.48 7.52
CA PHE A 164 6.12 2.41 8.66
C PHE A 164 5.25 1.18 8.46
N GLU A 165 5.08 0.38 9.51
CA GLU A 165 4.05 -0.63 9.60
C GLU A 165 3.34 -0.50 10.94
N GLY A 166 2.02 -0.63 10.95
CA GLY A 166 1.31 -0.80 12.19
C GLY A 166 -0.11 -1.26 11.99
N SER A 167 -0.70 -1.76 13.06
CA SER A 167 -2.05 -2.28 13.07
C SER A 167 -2.90 -1.54 14.10
N TYR A 168 -4.15 -1.28 13.73
CA TYR A 168 -5.17 -0.75 14.63
C TYR A 168 -6.24 -1.82 14.83
N LYS A 169 -6.47 -2.25 16.07
CA LYS A 169 -7.45 -3.28 16.38
C LYS A 169 -8.84 -2.68 16.51
N TYR A 170 -9.83 -3.30 15.85
CA TYR A 170 -11.22 -2.91 15.99
C TYR A 170 -11.80 -3.34 17.35
N ASN A 171 -12.99 -2.82 17.61
CA ASN A 171 -13.80 -3.17 18.77
C ASN A 171 -13.14 -2.91 20.14
N GLN A 172 -12.15 -2.03 20.17
CA GLN A 172 -11.50 -1.55 21.39
C GLN A 172 -12.30 -0.41 22.02
N ASP A 173 -12.42 -0.43 23.34
CA ASP A 173 -13.04 0.62 24.14
C ASP A 173 -11.98 1.71 24.44
N GLU A 174 -11.89 2.71 23.57
CA GLU A 174 -10.95 3.81 23.72
C GLU A 174 -11.52 4.92 24.60
N THR A 175 -10.78 5.33 25.61
CA THR A 175 -11.20 6.42 26.49
C THR A 175 -11.08 7.78 25.79
N ILE A 176 -12.20 8.52 25.70
CA ILE A 176 -12.26 9.89 25.15
C ILE A 176 -12.14 10.92 26.28
N SER A 177 -12.71 10.61 27.45
CA SER A 177 -12.67 11.46 28.65
C SER A 177 -12.55 10.59 29.90
N ASP A 178 -11.57 10.89 30.74
CA ASP A 178 -11.39 10.27 32.07
C ASP A 178 -12.01 11.13 33.20
N GLU A 179 -12.59 12.31 32.91
CA GLU A 179 -13.14 13.20 33.94
C GLU A 179 -14.51 12.70 34.46
N PRO A 180 -14.64 12.39 35.77
CA PRO A 180 -15.91 11.97 36.34
C PRO A 180 -16.96 13.10 36.27
N GLY A 181 -18.14 12.79 35.71
CA GLY A 181 -19.33 13.65 35.79
C GLY A 181 -19.45 14.77 34.75
N ARG A 182 -18.49 14.94 33.84
CA ARG A 182 -18.49 16.06 32.87
C ARG A 182 -18.91 15.67 31.45
N ALA A 183 -18.76 14.41 31.07
CA ALA A 183 -19.15 13.90 29.75
C ALA A 183 -20.06 12.67 29.88
N VAL A 184 -21.20 12.70 29.18
CA VAL A 184 -22.13 11.56 29.07
C VAL A 184 -21.48 10.41 28.28
N VAL A 185 -20.71 10.73 27.24
CA VAL A 185 -19.90 9.76 26.49
C VAL A 185 -18.48 9.74 27.06
N ARG A 186 -18.02 8.58 27.52
CA ARG A 186 -16.67 8.41 28.10
C ARG A 186 -15.71 7.67 27.20
N LYS A 187 -16.24 6.73 26.42
CA LYS A 187 -15.48 5.85 25.55
C LYS A 187 -16.00 5.91 24.11
N ARG A 188 -15.14 5.57 23.16
CA ARG A 188 -15.52 5.27 21.79
C ARG A 188 -15.03 3.89 21.40
N LYS A 189 -15.71 3.33 20.42
CA LYS A 189 -15.40 2.04 19.79
C LYS A 189 -15.64 2.16 18.29
N PHE A 190 -14.82 1.48 17.50
CA PHE A 190 -15.00 1.40 16.05
C PHE A 190 -15.32 -0.04 15.68
N ARG A 191 -16.44 -0.26 14.97
CA ARG A 191 -16.77 -1.56 14.40
C ARG A 191 -15.85 -1.89 13.22
N PRO A 192 -15.67 -3.18 12.89
CA PRO A 192 -14.98 -3.58 11.68
C PRO A 192 -15.58 -2.89 10.45
N GLY A 193 -14.71 -2.37 9.58
CA GLY A 193 -15.13 -1.60 8.41
C GLY A 193 -15.60 -0.17 8.68
N ALA A 194 -15.51 0.35 9.91
CA ALA A 194 -15.92 1.74 10.21
C ALA A 194 -15.14 2.79 9.38
N PHE A 195 -13.93 2.47 8.93
CA PHE A 195 -13.10 3.34 8.08
C PHE A 195 -13.25 3.05 6.58
N ARG A 196 -13.95 1.97 6.21
CA ARG A 196 -13.97 1.40 4.86
C ARG A 196 -14.35 2.40 3.78
N GLN A 197 -15.36 3.24 4.04
CA GLN A 197 -15.77 4.28 3.09
C GLN A 197 -14.63 5.27 2.78
N SER A 198 -13.92 5.73 3.82
CA SER A 198 -12.82 6.68 3.67
C SER A 198 -11.61 6.08 2.96
N ILE A 199 -11.34 4.80 3.22
CA ILE A 199 -10.29 4.04 2.55
C ILE A 199 -10.66 3.82 1.07
N GLN A 200 -11.91 3.44 0.81
CA GLN A 200 -12.41 3.09 -0.52
C GLN A 200 -12.76 4.31 -1.39
N ASP A 201 -12.95 5.52 -0.86
CA ASP A 201 -13.18 6.69 -1.70
C ASP A 201 -11.85 7.20 -2.31
N PRO A 202 -11.66 7.14 -3.64
CA PRO A 202 -10.43 7.62 -4.29
C PRO A 202 -10.25 9.14 -4.22
N GLY A 203 -11.34 9.90 -4.05
CA GLY A 203 -11.29 11.35 -3.88
C GLY A 203 -10.95 11.78 -2.46
N HIS A 204 -11.08 10.87 -1.49
CA HIS A 204 -10.85 11.15 -0.09
C HIS A 204 -9.40 10.91 0.32
N GLU A 205 -8.76 11.91 0.91
CA GLU A 205 -7.38 11.80 1.39
C GLU A 205 -7.32 11.11 2.75
N VAL A 206 -6.31 10.26 2.94
CA VAL A 206 -5.98 9.67 4.25
C VAL A 206 -4.46 9.72 4.41
N GLY A 207 -3.98 10.32 5.49
CA GLY A 207 -2.55 10.47 5.76
C GLY A 207 -2.02 9.61 6.90
N LEU A 208 -0.73 9.29 6.87
CA LEU A 208 0.03 8.95 8.08
C LEU A 208 0.53 10.27 8.66
N LEU A 209 0.11 10.58 9.86
CA LEU A 209 0.24 11.89 10.47
C LEU A 209 1.19 11.83 11.66
N THR A 210 1.94 12.91 11.86
CA THR A 210 2.73 13.12 13.09
C THR A 210 1.97 13.96 14.13
N SER A 211 0.82 14.52 13.76
CA SER A 211 -0.03 15.35 14.62
C SER A 211 -1.51 15.19 14.23
N ARG A 212 -2.43 15.85 14.94
CA ARG A 212 -3.86 15.88 14.55
C ARG A 212 -4.14 16.79 13.35
N ASN A 213 -3.16 17.57 12.89
CA ASN A 213 -3.29 18.40 11.71
C ASN A 213 -3.10 17.53 10.44
N PRO A 214 -4.13 17.40 9.59
CA PRO A 214 -4.03 16.58 8.38
C PRO A 214 -3.00 17.11 7.35
N ASN A 215 -2.55 18.35 7.50
CA ASN A 215 -1.47 18.90 6.66
C ASN A 215 -0.08 18.41 7.05
N ASP A 216 0.08 17.78 8.21
CA ASP A 216 1.35 17.24 8.70
C ASP A 216 1.55 15.77 8.27
N ALA A 217 1.04 15.40 7.10
CA ALA A 217 1.10 14.05 6.58
C ALA A 217 2.52 13.73 6.08
N VAL A 218 3.09 12.64 6.59
CA VAL A 218 4.40 12.11 6.15
C VAL A 218 4.27 11.03 5.08
N ALA A 219 3.08 10.45 4.96
CA ALA A 219 2.65 9.61 3.85
C ALA A 219 1.17 9.85 3.53
N SER A 220 0.76 9.57 2.31
CA SER A 220 -0.57 9.87 1.79
C SER A 220 -1.11 8.74 0.92
N LYS A 221 -2.42 8.48 1.08
CA LYS A 221 -3.15 7.50 0.28
C LYS A 221 -3.20 7.92 -1.18
N ARG A 222 -3.52 9.19 -1.48
CA ARG A 222 -3.63 9.65 -2.87
C ARG A 222 -2.27 9.76 -3.56
N SER A 223 -1.20 10.05 -2.82
CA SER A 223 0.14 10.06 -3.40
C SER A 223 0.68 8.64 -3.64
N GLY A 224 0.05 7.61 -3.07
CA GLY A 224 0.48 6.22 -3.17
C GLY A 224 1.71 5.94 -2.31
N THR A 225 1.84 6.61 -1.17
CA THR A 225 2.88 6.38 -0.15
C THR A 225 2.32 5.79 1.13
N LEU A 226 0.99 5.78 1.29
CA LEU A 226 0.25 5.13 2.38
C LEU A 226 -0.70 4.07 1.81
N PHE A 227 -0.70 2.90 2.45
CA PHE A 227 -1.53 1.76 2.13
C PHE A 227 -2.31 1.33 3.36
N LEU A 228 -3.57 0.97 3.15
CA LEU A 228 -4.54 0.67 4.20
C LEU A 228 -5.27 -0.61 3.82
N GLU A 229 -5.12 -1.64 4.64
CA GLU A 229 -5.79 -2.93 4.46
C GLU A 229 -6.74 -3.17 5.63
N ASP A 230 -8.03 -3.22 5.33
CA ASP A 230 -9.13 -3.25 6.28
C ASP A 230 -9.77 -4.65 6.30
N ASP A 231 -9.55 -5.39 7.37
CA ASP A 231 -10.16 -6.70 7.62
C ASP A 231 -11.20 -6.64 8.75
N ASP A 232 -11.71 -7.80 9.17
CA ASP A 232 -12.79 -7.89 10.17
C ASP A 232 -12.31 -7.69 11.62
N GLU A 233 -11.00 -7.74 11.88
CA GLU A 233 -10.40 -7.63 13.21
C GLU A 233 -9.48 -6.42 13.34
N THR A 234 -8.73 -6.10 12.29
CA THR A 234 -7.68 -5.11 12.26
C THR A 234 -7.73 -4.25 11.00
N LEU A 235 -7.18 -3.04 11.15
CA LEU A 235 -6.78 -2.21 10.03
C LEU A 235 -5.25 -2.12 10.03
N ASN A 236 -4.64 -2.63 8.97
CA ASN A 236 -3.21 -2.57 8.75
C ASN A 236 -2.85 -1.29 7.98
N VAL A 237 -1.84 -0.59 8.46
CA VAL A 237 -1.37 0.71 7.99
C VAL A 237 0.10 0.58 7.62
N THR A 238 0.40 0.67 6.34
CA THR A 238 1.77 0.57 5.83
C THR A 238 2.12 1.83 5.07
N ALA A 239 3.27 2.43 5.35
CA ALA A 239 3.80 3.51 4.55
C ALA A 239 5.21 3.22 4.06
N SER A 240 5.46 3.56 2.80
CA SER A 240 6.74 3.41 2.13
C SER A 240 7.25 4.76 1.65
N SER A 241 8.56 4.95 1.62
CA SER A 241 9.16 6.21 1.15
C SER A 241 8.65 7.41 1.95
N VAL A 242 8.52 7.26 3.27
CA VAL A 242 8.11 8.35 4.16
C VAL A 242 9.13 9.48 4.01
N ALA A 243 8.64 10.68 3.71
CA ALA A 243 9.50 11.82 3.47
C ALA A 243 10.39 12.09 4.69
N ASP A 244 11.69 12.34 4.47
CA ASP A 244 12.64 12.73 5.52
C ASP A 244 12.36 14.15 6.02
N THR A 245 11.26 14.27 6.75
CA THR A 245 10.80 15.50 7.39
C THR A 245 11.37 15.57 8.80
N ALA A 246 11.43 16.77 9.36
CA ALA A 246 11.78 16.94 10.77
C ALA A 246 10.83 16.14 11.69
N ALA A 247 9.55 16.07 11.34
CA ALA A 247 8.54 15.32 12.11
C ALA A 247 8.76 13.80 12.04
N TRP A 248 9.17 13.28 10.88
CA TRP A 248 9.53 11.87 10.73
C TRP A 248 10.79 11.52 11.54
N ARG A 249 11.83 12.36 11.47
CA ARG A 249 13.05 12.17 12.26
C ARG A 249 12.77 12.20 13.77
N ASP A 250 11.86 13.05 14.22
CA ASP A 250 11.42 13.10 15.62
C ASP A 250 10.69 11.81 16.03
N LEU A 251 9.82 11.24 15.18
CA LEU A 251 9.19 9.94 15.43
C LEU A 251 10.22 8.80 15.53
N LEU A 252 11.21 8.77 14.64
CA LEU A 252 12.31 7.79 14.70
C LEU A 252 13.13 7.93 16.00
N ALA A 253 13.46 9.16 16.40
CA ALA A 253 14.17 9.41 17.66
C ALA A 253 13.37 8.94 18.88
N LYS A 254 12.04 9.10 18.87
CA LYS A 254 11.15 8.61 19.94
C LYS A 254 11.14 7.09 20.04
N ARG A 255 11.09 6.39 18.89
CA ARG A 255 11.27 4.93 18.83
C ARG A 255 12.61 4.52 19.44
N ASP A 256 13.69 5.18 19.02
CA ASP A 256 15.06 4.84 19.47
C ASP A 256 15.27 5.09 20.96
N ALA A 257 14.52 6.03 21.53
CA ALA A 257 14.45 6.27 22.97
C ALA A 257 13.59 5.22 23.72
N GLY A 258 13.04 4.22 23.03
CA GLY A 258 12.20 3.17 23.61
C GLY A 258 10.79 3.65 24.01
N LEU A 259 10.32 4.77 23.46
CA LEU A 259 8.94 5.20 23.70
C LEU A 259 7.99 4.28 22.94
N ALA A 260 7.01 3.72 23.65
CA ALA A 260 5.96 2.92 23.05
C ALA A 260 5.22 3.74 21.99
N LEU A 261 5.20 3.28 20.75
CA LEU A 261 4.48 3.96 19.68
C LEU A 261 3.12 3.28 19.46
N ALA A 262 2.11 4.09 19.21
CA ALA A 262 0.75 3.64 18.98
C ALA A 262 0.10 4.39 17.81
N LEU A 263 -0.76 3.68 17.09
CA LEU A 263 -1.57 4.24 16.02
C LEU A 263 -2.91 4.72 16.57
N GLN A 264 -3.24 5.98 16.30
CA GLN A 264 -4.53 6.55 16.68
C GLN A 264 -5.28 7.06 15.44
N PRO A 265 -6.55 6.63 15.21
CA PRO A 265 -7.35 7.17 14.13
C PRO A 265 -7.70 8.64 14.39
N VAL A 266 -7.46 9.48 13.39
CA VAL A 266 -7.90 10.87 13.34
C VAL A 266 -9.14 10.93 12.46
N ILE A 267 -10.29 11.17 13.07
CA ILE A 267 -11.58 11.25 12.38
C ILE A 267 -12.02 12.72 12.26
N LYS A 268 -12.78 13.03 11.21
CA LYS A 268 -13.43 14.33 11.10
C LYS A 268 -14.48 14.47 12.21
N ALA A 269 -14.46 15.60 12.91
CA ALA A 269 -15.46 15.92 13.94
C ALA A 269 -16.88 15.82 13.36
N ASP A 270 -17.80 15.30 14.18
CA ASP A 270 -19.21 15.09 13.84
C ASP A 270 -19.46 14.29 12.54
N SER A 271 -18.47 13.48 12.14
CA SER A 271 -18.64 12.57 11.02
C SER A 271 -19.04 11.19 11.49
N GLY A 272 -19.89 10.54 10.70
CA GLY A 272 -20.15 9.13 10.80
C GLY A 272 -21.50 8.74 11.38
N GLU A 273 -21.74 7.44 11.34
CA GLU A 273 -22.87 6.76 11.92
C GLU A 273 -22.40 6.10 13.23
N TYR A 274 -23.14 6.34 14.30
CA TYR A 274 -22.82 5.78 15.61
C TYR A 274 -24.08 5.51 16.43
N GLU A 275 -23.92 4.62 17.40
CA GLU A 275 -24.87 4.40 18.48
C GLU A 275 -24.16 4.67 19.82
N ASP A 276 -24.87 5.30 20.75
CA ASP A 276 -24.38 5.49 22.11
C ASP A 276 -24.99 4.41 23.00
N ILE A 277 -24.15 3.48 23.47
CA ILE A 277 -24.57 2.30 24.26
C ILE A 277 -24.23 2.58 25.74
N PRO A 278 -25.15 2.35 26.69
CA PRO A 278 -24.82 2.42 28.11
C PRO A 278 -23.64 1.51 28.47
N GLU A 279 -22.62 2.08 29.13
CA GLU A 279 -21.46 1.32 29.62
C GLU A 279 -21.89 0.31 30.68
N ASN A 280 -22.80 0.72 31.57
CA ASN A 280 -23.51 -0.18 32.49
C ASN A 280 -25.03 0.00 32.34
N PRO A 281 -25.79 -1.10 32.12
CA PRO A 281 -27.26 -1.04 31.95
C PRO A 281 -28.03 -0.46 33.15
N GLY A 282 -27.41 -0.38 34.32
CA GLY A 282 -28.07 0.05 35.58
C GLY A 282 -27.81 1.49 36.02
N ASP A 283 -26.80 2.19 35.46
CA ASP A 283 -26.41 3.53 35.91
C ASP A 283 -26.71 4.65 34.91
N GLY A 284 -26.91 4.32 33.62
CA GLY A 284 -27.39 5.22 32.55
C GLY A 284 -26.59 6.50 32.32
N THR A 285 -25.44 6.68 32.99
CA THR A 285 -24.73 7.96 33.07
C THR A 285 -23.45 7.99 32.25
N ALA A 286 -22.93 6.83 31.88
CA ALA A 286 -21.79 6.69 30.96
C ALA A 286 -22.21 5.92 29.71
N LEU A 287 -21.87 6.47 28.54
CA LEU A 287 -22.10 5.87 27.23
C LEU A 287 -20.77 5.55 26.53
N VAL A 288 -20.77 4.44 25.80
CA VAL A 288 -19.75 4.05 24.82
C VAL A 288 -20.29 4.38 23.44
N ARG A 289 -19.64 5.31 22.75
CA ARG A 289 -19.99 5.66 21.37
C ARG A 289 -19.41 4.64 20.39
N THR A 290 -20.25 3.83 19.79
CA THR A 290 -19.85 2.79 18.84
C THR A 290 -20.10 3.25 17.41
N TYR A 291 -19.03 3.48 16.67
CA TYR A 291 -19.07 3.93 15.28
C TYR A 291 -19.19 2.76 14.30
N SER A 292 -20.18 2.80 13.40
CA SER A 292 -20.33 1.88 12.26
C SER A 292 -19.72 2.42 10.96
N ALA A 293 -19.60 3.75 10.84
CA ALA A 293 -18.94 4.41 9.72
C ALA A 293 -18.42 5.78 10.16
N VAL A 294 -17.25 6.22 9.70
CA VAL A 294 -16.69 7.57 9.97
C VAL A 294 -15.87 8.10 8.80
N LYS A 295 -15.68 9.43 8.74
CA LYS A 295 -14.71 10.04 7.84
C LYS A 295 -13.32 10.06 8.50
N LEU A 296 -12.45 9.18 8.06
CA LEU A 296 -11.06 9.06 8.51
C LEU A 296 -10.18 10.09 7.80
N LEU A 297 -9.50 10.96 8.53
CA LEU A 297 -8.54 11.92 7.98
C LEU A 297 -7.13 11.32 7.90
N GLY A 298 -6.80 10.40 8.79
CA GLY A 298 -5.49 9.78 8.85
C GLY A 298 -5.26 8.96 10.10
N PHE A 299 -4.07 8.38 10.22
CA PHE A 299 -3.59 7.77 11.43
C PHE A 299 -2.43 8.57 12.00
N MET A 300 -2.56 8.97 13.25
CA MET A 300 -1.49 9.65 13.95
C MET A 300 -0.63 8.63 14.70
N VAL A 301 0.69 8.72 14.53
CA VAL A 301 1.64 7.97 15.35
C VAL A 301 1.88 8.75 16.64
N THR A 302 1.61 8.11 17.78
CA THR A 302 1.67 8.74 19.09
C THR A 302 2.62 7.99 20.02
N PRO A 303 3.29 8.68 20.98
CA PRO A 303 4.18 8.03 21.95
C PRO A 303 3.46 7.30 23.08
N ARG A 304 2.11 7.30 23.08
CA ARG A 304 1.29 6.59 24.05
C ARG A 304 -0.03 6.20 23.39
N PRO A 305 -0.47 4.94 23.49
CA PRO A 305 -1.79 4.54 23.04
C PRO A 305 -2.87 5.31 23.79
N THR A 306 -4.05 5.41 23.17
CA THR A 306 -5.23 5.85 23.90
C THR A 306 -5.54 4.78 24.95
N LYS A 307 -5.96 5.18 26.15
CA LYS A 307 -6.29 4.20 27.19
C LYS A 307 -7.39 3.26 26.69
N GLY A 308 -7.08 1.96 26.65
CA GLY A 308 -7.95 0.91 26.14
C GLY A 308 -7.81 0.61 24.63
N SER A 309 -6.95 1.32 23.90
CA SER A 309 -6.63 0.98 22.51
C SER A 309 -5.44 0.02 22.44
N GLU A 310 -5.57 -1.06 21.68
CA GLU A 310 -4.46 -1.93 21.27
C GLU A 310 -4.03 -1.59 19.84
N SER A 311 -2.73 -1.32 19.66
CA SER A 311 -2.11 -1.09 18.36
C SER A 311 -0.66 -1.51 18.41
N GLU A 312 -0.15 -2.07 17.32
CA GLU A 312 1.28 -2.36 17.16
C GLU A 312 1.87 -1.42 16.12
N VAL A 313 3.10 -0.95 16.36
CA VAL A 313 3.81 -0.03 15.47
C VAL A 313 5.26 -0.46 15.33
N ASN A 314 5.65 -0.74 14.10
CA ASN A 314 7.02 -0.97 13.67
C ASN A 314 7.47 0.20 12.79
N LEU A 315 8.58 0.80 13.18
CA LEU A 315 9.20 1.92 12.47
C LEU A 315 10.59 1.50 12.04
N TRP A 316 10.90 1.68 10.76
CA TRP A 316 12.22 1.35 10.19
C TRP A 316 12.91 2.64 9.74
N ALA A 317 14.16 2.84 10.19
CA ALA A 317 14.96 3.99 9.77
C ALA A 317 15.76 3.62 8.50
N GLN A 318 16.11 4.62 7.70
CA GLN A 318 17.10 4.43 6.64
C GLN A 318 18.42 3.96 7.27
N SER A 319 18.95 2.84 6.78
CA SER A 319 20.30 2.43 7.16
C SER A 319 21.29 3.30 6.35
N PRO A 320 22.17 4.10 6.97
CA PRO A 320 23.12 4.94 6.23
C PRO A 320 24.13 4.14 5.38
N LEU A 321 24.19 2.83 5.62
CA LEU A 321 25.03 1.85 4.96
C LEU A 321 24.09 0.67 4.69
N GLY A 322 23.88 0.27 3.44
CA GLY A 322 22.99 -0.83 3.04
C GLY A 322 23.37 -2.21 3.61
N LEU A 323 23.32 -2.34 4.93
CA LEU A 323 23.58 -3.53 5.73
C LEU A 323 22.37 -3.71 6.63
N THR A 324 21.52 -4.67 6.25
CA THR A 324 20.52 -5.27 7.11
C THR A 324 21.27 -6.12 8.13
N VAL A 325 21.10 -5.87 9.43
CA VAL A 325 21.51 -6.81 10.47
C VAL A 325 20.33 -7.74 10.72
N HIS A 326 20.56 -9.04 10.52
CA HIS A 326 19.61 -10.12 10.77
C HIS A 326 19.22 -10.25 12.24
#